data_AF-A0AAW8Z4M6-F1
#
_entry.id   AF-A0AAW8Z4M6-F1
#
_cell.length_a   1.000
_cell.length_b   1.000
_cell.length_c   1.000
_cell.angle_alpha   90.00
_cell.angle_beta   90.00
_cell.angle_gamma   90.00
#
_symmetry.space_group_name_H-M   'P 1'
#
loop_
_entity.id
_entity.type
_entity.pdbx_description
1 polymer ?
#
loop_
_entity_poly.entity_id
_entity_poly.type
_entity_poly.pdbx_seq_one_letter_code
_entity_poly.pdbx_strand_id
1 'polypeptide(L)'
;MSYLNLATHQVLLRSYEELAILHNRKNKPENSKLTDDRFSESYLKVFCKEEKIIDNYVYNFPLLSLNAAIVEGALRYILSQNLRQEINKHIEENLRRGATGKSPYENILDTFLIKLENEGGIEKLFNFYIGFLKFNINKEVNPDICNKIRILFSLRNILAHGTTFVEIDPELIDENNEAFFKQQKTLEAVRKLLNELYGQDDLLRNLSHFELPKYFMGITQEFLKEFKIKFGNKHKLSDDDNRFLDKIIEYSWGYRLV
;
A
#
# COMPACT_ATOMS: atom_id res chain seq x y z
N MET A 1 13.98 11.10 -27.16
CA MET A 1 14.51 10.63 -25.86
C MET A 1 13.89 9.28 -25.56
N SER A 2 14.69 8.26 -25.28
CA SER A 2 14.21 6.96 -24.79
C SER A 2 14.23 7.01 -23.26
N TYR A 3 13.06 6.89 -22.63
CA TYR A 3 12.97 6.84 -21.17
C TYR A 3 13.34 5.41 -20.70
N LEU A 4 14.54 5.24 -20.14
CA LEU A 4 14.92 3.99 -19.48
C LEU A 4 14.12 3.84 -18.18
N ASN A 5 13.43 2.71 -17.98
CA ASN A 5 12.60 2.48 -16.80
C ASN A 5 13.37 1.59 -15.81
N LEU A 6 13.66 2.10 -14.61
CA LEU A 6 14.21 1.28 -13.55
C LEU A 6 13.03 0.60 -12.84
N ALA A 7 12.91 -0.72 -12.96
CA ALA A 7 11.76 -1.48 -12.46
C ALA A 7 11.81 -1.65 -10.92
N THR A 8 11.86 -0.54 -10.19
CA THR A 8 11.92 -0.50 -8.72
C THR A 8 10.72 -1.20 -8.07
N HIS A 9 9.59 -1.25 -8.76
CA HIS A 9 8.40 -2.00 -8.35
C HIS A 9 8.67 -3.51 -8.15
N GLN A 10 9.55 -4.13 -8.96
CA GLN A 10 9.90 -5.55 -8.80
C GLN A 10 10.79 -5.77 -7.57
N VAL A 11 11.62 -4.78 -7.25
CA VAL A 11 12.46 -4.80 -6.06
C VAL A 11 11.60 -4.70 -4.81
N LEU A 12 10.52 -3.92 -4.81
CA LEU A 12 9.62 -3.79 -3.67
C LEU A 12 8.97 -5.13 -3.28
N LEU A 13 8.49 -5.91 -4.24
CA LEU A 13 7.90 -7.22 -3.97
C LEU A 13 8.93 -8.21 -3.43
N ARG A 14 10.15 -8.22 -3.98
CA ARG A 14 11.27 -9.05 -3.47
C ARG A 14 11.70 -8.64 -2.06
N SER A 15 11.78 -7.35 -1.77
CA SER A 15 12.07 -6.86 -0.42
C SER A 15 10.98 -7.25 0.57
N TYR A 16 9.71 -7.17 0.16
CA TYR A 16 8.58 -7.62 0.97
C TYR A 16 8.68 -9.12 1.25
N GLU A 17 8.97 -9.92 0.23
CA GLU A 17 9.13 -11.37 0.33
C GLU A 17 10.21 -11.78 1.33
N GLU A 18 11.43 -11.26 1.19
CA GLU A 18 12.54 -11.60 2.09
C GLU A 18 12.22 -11.23 3.54
N LEU A 19 11.58 -10.08 3.75
CA LEU A 19 11.16 -9.65 5.08
C LEU A 19 10.00 -10.49 5.63
N ALA A 20 9.05 -10.90 4.78
CA ALA A 20 7.92 -11.75 5.18
C ALA A 20 8.39 -13.16 5.55
N ILE A 21 9.39 -13.70 4.85
CA ILE A 21 10.03 -14.98 5.18
C ILE A 21 10.71 -14.88 6.56
N LEU A 22 11.47 -13.80 6.80
CA LEU A 22 12.11 -13.58 8.10
C LEU A 22 11.09 -13.45 9.23
N HIS A 23 10.04 -12.66 9.02
CA HIS A 23 8.93 -12.50 9.96
C HIS A 23 8.26 -13.84 10.27
N ASN A 24 7.89 -14.60 9.24
CA ASN A 24 7.25 -15.91 9.39
C ASN A 24 8.15 -16.94 10.09
N ARG A 25 9.48 -16.84 9.96
CA ARG A 25 10.41 -17.75 10.65
C ARG A 25 10.62 -17.40 12.12
N LYS A 26 10.76 -16.11 12.44
CA LYS A 26 11.12 -15.65 13.79
C LYS A 26 9.92 -15.53 14.73
N ASN A 27 8.77 -15.14 14.20
CA ASN A 27 7.66 -14.66 15.01
C ASN A 27 6.44 -15.59 14.99
N LYS A 28 6.54 -16.74 14.31
CA LYS A 28 5.45 -17.71 14.25
C LYS A 28 4.98 -18.06 15.66
N PRO A 29 3.67 -18.03 15.93
CA PRO A 29 3.16 -18.51 17.21
C PRO A 29 3.57 -19.98 17.38
N GLU A 30 4.35 -20.28 18.42
CA GLU A 30 4.59 -21.65 18.82
C GLU A 30 3.30 -22.20 19.44
N ASN A 31 2.89 -23.40 19.02
CA ASN A 31 1.84 -24.16 19.71
C ASN A 31 2.41 -24.65 21.04
N SER A 32 2.59 -23.77 22.02
CA SER A 32 3.12 -24.15 23.32
C SER A 32 2.05 -24.96 24.06
N LYS A 33 2.28 -26.27 24.18
CA LYS A 33 1.78 -27.06 25.32
C LYS A 33 2.37 -26.42 26.58
N LEU A 34 1.58 -25.57 27.22
CA LEU A 34 1.95 -24.92 28.48
C LEU A 34 2.11 -26.00 29.56
N THR A 35 3.36 -26.32 29.90
CA THR A 35 3.68 -26.95 31.20
C THR A 35 3.54 -25.89 32.29
N ASP A 36 2.84 -26.29 33.34
CA ASP A 36 2.24 -25.46 34.38
C ASP A 36 3.23 -25.26 35.54
N ASP A 37 4.05 -24.20 35.52
CA ASP A 37 5.01 -23.89 36.61
C ASP A 37 4.70 -22.53 37.26
N ARG A 38 3.60 -22.52 38.02
CA ARG A 38 2.99 -21.32 38.60
C ARG A 38 3.73 -20.81 39.83
N PHE A 39 4.78 -19.99 39.73
CA PHE A 39 5.03 -18.91 40.72
C PHE A 39 6.10 -17.87 40.32
N SER A 40 7.04 -18.18 39.42
CA SER A 40 7.98 -17.20 38.82
C SER A 40 7.53 -16.65 37.45
N GLU A 41 6.47 -17.24 36.90
CA GLU A 41 6.02 -17.03 35.53
C GLU A 41 5.29 -15.70 35.29
N SER A 42 4.73 -15.02 36.28
CA SER A 42 3.88 -13.84 36.03
C SER A 42 4.63 -12.68 35.36
N TYR A 43 5.72 -12.22 35.98
CA TYR A 43 6.52 -11.12 35.44
C TYR A 43 7.28 -11.52 34.18
N LEU A 44 7.84 -12.72 34.13
CA LEU A 44 8.55 -13.23 32.95
C LEU A 44 7.60 -13.47 31.78
N LYS A 45 6.37 -13.97 32.00
CA LYS A 45 5.36 -14.12 30.93
C LYS A 45 4.88 -12.77 30.43
N VAL A 46 4.70 -11.77 31.32
CA VAL A 46 4.33 -10.40 30.90
C VAL A 46 5.46 -9.76 30.10
N PHE A 47 6.70 -9.85 30.58
CA PHE A 47 7.88 -9.31 29.90
C PHE A 47 8.12 -9.97 28.53
N CYS A 48 8.10 -11.31 28.45
CA CYS A 48 8.22 -12.03 27.18
C CYS A 48 7.05 -11.73 26.22
N LYS A 49 5.86 -11.43 26.75
CA LYS A 49 4.69 -11.03 25.94
C LYS A 49 4.86 -9.61 25.38
N GLU A 50 5.41 -8.69 26.16
CA GLU A 50 5.73 -7.32 25.72
C GLU A 50 6.89 -7.30 24.71
N GLU A 51 7.94 -8.09 24.93
CA GLU A 51 9.06 -8.24 23.99
C GLU A 51 8.59 -8.82 22.65
N LYS A 52 7.71 -9.84 22.67
CA LYS A 52 7.11 -10.42 21.45
C LYS A 52 6.17 -9.46 20.71
N ILE A 53 5.49 -8.56 21.42
CA ILE A 53 4.69 -7.48 20.81
C ILE A 53 5.63 -6.54 20.04
N ILE A 54 6.74 -6.10 20.68
CA ILE A 54 7.73 -5.23 20.05
C ILE A 54 8.38 -5.94 18.84
N ASP A 55 8.77 -7.21 18.99
CA ASP A 55 9.37 -7.99 17.90
C ASP A 55 8.44 -8.10 16.71
N ASN A 56 7.15 -8.42 16.90
CA ASN A 56 6.19 -8.43 15.81
C ASN A 56 6.04 -7.06 15.16
N TYR A 57 5.96 -6.01 15.97
CA TYR A 57 5.83 -4.64 15.48
C TYR A 57 7.01 -4.23 14.58
N VAL A 58 8.23 -4.61 14.95
CA VAL A 58 9.47 -4.32 14.19
C VAL A 58 9.43 -4.87 12.77
N TYR A 59 8.77 -6.01 12.52
CA TYR A 59 8.61 -6.57 11.17
C TYR A 59 7.30 -6.13 10.49
N ASN A 60 6.21 -5.99 11.26
CA ASN A 60 4.93 -5.55 10.73
C ASN A 60 5.04 -4.16 10.09
N PHE A 61 5.74 -3.25 10.75
CA PHE A 61 5.96 -1.88 10.28
C PHE A 61 6.55 -1.80 8.86
N PRO A 62 7.75 -2.36 8.60
CA PRO A 62 8.35 -2.31 7.27
C PRO A 62 7.52 -3.10 6.25
N LEU A 63 6.86 -4.19 6.64
CA LEU A 63 5.97 -4.93 5.74
C LEU A 63 4.77 -4.11 5.31
N LEU A 64 4.07 -3.43 6.23
CA LEU A 64 2.94 -2.55 5.88
C LEU A 64 3.38 -1.40 4.96
N SER A 65 4.55 -0.82 5.24
CA SER A 65 5.11 0.26 4.43
C SER A 65 5.44 -0.22 3.01
N LEU A 66 6.03 -1.40 2.86
CA LEU A 66 6.29 -2.03 1.57
C LEU A 66 4.99 -2.40 0.85
N ASN A 67 3.96 -2.85 1.56
CA ASN A 67 2.66 -3.17 0.99
C ASN A 67 2.02 -1.93 0.32
N ALA A 68 2.01 -0.80 1.04
CA ALA A 68 1.54 0.47 0.48
C ALA A 68 2.37 0.91 -0.74
N ALA A 69 3.70 0.75 -0.67
CA ALA A 69 4.60 1.08 -1.77
C ALA A 69 4.38 0.18 -3.01
N ILE A 70 4.05 -1.10 -2.83
CA ILE A 70 3.70 -2.03 -3.91
C ILE A 70 2.43 -1.55 -4.63
N VAL A 71 1.38 -1.22 -3.89
CA VAL A 71 0.12 -0.69 -4.47
C VAL A 71 0.38 0.63 -5.22
N GLU A 72 1.08 1.57 -4.58
CA GLU A 72 1.42 2.86 -5.18
C GLU A 72 2.27 2.70 -6.44
N GLY A 73 3.33 1.89 -6.36
CA GLY A 73 4.23 1.62 -7.47
C GLY A 73 3.52 0.92 -8.63
N ALA A 74 2.61 -0.01 -8.34
CA ALA A 74 1.88 -0.73 -9.38
C ALA A 74 0.96 0.20 -10.17
N LEU A 75 0.18 1.01 -9.45
CA LEU A 75 -0.71 1.99 -10.07
C LEU A 75 0.07 3.09 -10.81
N ARG A 76 1.20 3.58 -10.28
CA ARG A 76 2.05 4.55 -10.98
C ARG A 76 2.66 3.97 -12.25
N TYR A 77 3.12 2.73 -12.20
CA TYR A 77 3.70 2.04 -13.35
C TYR A 77 2.69 1.98 -14.51
N ILE A 78 1.48 1.47 -14.26
CA ILE A 78 0.44 1.33 -15.28
C ILE A 78 0.02 2.69 -15.85
N LEU A 79 -0.17 3.68 -14.98
CA LEU A 79 -0.54 5.04 -15.41
C LEU A 79 0.56 5.67 -16.27
N SER A 80 1.83 5.49 -15.89
CA SER A 80 2.98 6.02 -16.64
C SER A 80 3.12 5.33 -18.01
N GLN A 81 2.87 4.03 -18.09
CA GLN A 81 2.89 3.29 -19.36
C GLN A 81 1.80 3.82 -20.32
N ASN A 82 0.58 3.97 -19.84
CA ASN A 82 -0.53 4.53 -20.64
C ASN A 82 -0.21 5.95 -21.12
N LEU A 83 0.33 6.81 -20.24
CA LEU A 83 0.71 8.18 -20.58
C LEU A 83 1.81 8.21 -21.65
N ARG A 84 2.84 7.36 -21.52
CA ARG A 84 3.94 7.28 -22.49
C ARG A 84 3.47 6.77 -23.85
N GLN A 85 2.55 5.82 -23.89
CA GLN A 85 1.97 5.34 -25.15
C GLN A 85 1.25 6.47 -25.88
N GLU A 86 0.48 7.30 -25.17
CA GLU A 86 -0.21 8.45 -25.78
C GLU A 86 0.78 9.53 -26.24
N ILE A 87 1.82 9.82 -25.43
CA ILE A 87 2.92 10.73 -25.83
C ILE A 87 3.58 10.24 -27.12
N ASN A 88 3.95 8.96 -27.19
CA ASN A 88 4.65 8.39 -28.34
C ASN A 88 3.79 8.43 -29.60
N LYS A 89 2.50 8.12 -29.48
CA LYS A 89 1.54 8.21 -30.59
C LYS A 89 1.47 9.62 -31.16
N HIS A 90 1.40 10.65 -30.30
CA HIS A 90 1.40 12.04 -30.75
C HIS A 90 2.72 12.47 -31.38
N ILE A 91 3.85 12.03 -30.83
CA ILE A 91 5.17 12.28 -31.43
C ILE A 91 5.22 11.70 -32.85
N GLU A 92 4.76 10.45 -33.03
CA GLU A 92 4.72 9.81 -34.36
C GLU A 92 3.80 10.55 -35.35
N GLU A 93 2.63 10.99 -34.90
CA GLU A 93 1.69 11.79 -35.71
C GLU A 93 2.30 13.14 -36.12
N ASN A 94 2.98 13.82 -35.21
CA ASN A 94 3.64 15.10 -35.47
C ASN A 94 4.85 14.97 -36.40
N LEU A 95 5.64 13.91 -36.25
CA LEU A 95 6.74 13.58 -37.16
C LEU A 95 6.21 13.32 -38.59
N ARG A 96 5.10 12.59 -38.73
CA ARG A 96 4.44 12.38 -40.05
C ARG A 96 3.95 13.68 -40.68
N ARG A 97 3.65 14.70 -39.88
CA ARG A 97 3.23 16.04 -40.33
C ARG A 97 4.41 17.00 -40.59
N GLY A 98 5.65 16.54 -40.46
CA GLY A 98 6.85 17.33 -40.72
C GLY A 98 7.25 18.28 -39.58
N ALA A 99 6.69 18.10 -38.39
CA ALA A 99 7.08 18.89 -37.22
C ALA A 99 8.49 18.50 -36.72
N THR A 100 9.30 19.48 -36.35
CA THR A 100 10.69 19.31 -35.92
C THR A 100 10.91 19.46 -34.41
N GLY A 101 9.87 19.78 -33.65
CA GLY A 101 9.94 20.04 -32.22
C GLY A 101 8.73 19.53 -31.44
N LYS A 102 8.83 19.58 -30.11
CA LYS A 102 7.75 19.11 -29.23
C LYS A 102 6.50 19.96 -29.36
N SER A 103 5.34 19.31 -29.45
CA SER A 103 4.07 20.02 -29.43
C SER A 103 3.70 20.52 -28.02
N PRO A 104 2.84 21.55 -27.89
CA PRO A 104 2.30 21.97 -26.60
C PRO A 104 1.64 20.82 -25.83
N TYR A 105 1.00 19.89 -26.54
CA TYR A 105 0.40 18.69 -25.96
C TYR A 105 1.45 17.76 -25.35
N GLU A 106 2.55 17.48 -26.06
CA GLU A 106 3.65 16.68 -25.53
C GLU A 106 4.26 17.30 -24.27
N ASN A 107 4.43 18.63 -24.23
CA ASN A 107 4.93 19.33 -23.04
C ASN A 107 3.98 19.23 -21.84
N ILE A 108 2.66 19.26 -22.09
CA ILE A 108 1.64 19.05 -21.04
C ILE A 108 1.73 17.64 -20.48
N LEU A 109 1.86 16.64 -21.36
CA LEU A 109 1.95 15.24 -20.94
C LEU A 109 3.26 14.95 -20.19
N ASP A 110 4.40 15.51 -20.61
CA ASP A 110 5.65 15.43 -19.84
C ASP A 110 5.51 16.09 -18.46
N THR A 111 4.88 17.27 -18.39
CA THR A 111 4.60 17.95 -17.11
C THR A 111 3.71 17.09 -16.20
N PHE A 112 2.72 16.41 -16.78
CA PHE A 112 1.86 15.49 -16.04
C PHE A 112 2.64 14.27 -15.54
N LEU A 113 3.57 13.74 -16.34
CA LEU A 113 4.45 12.64 -15.94
C LEU A 113 5.36 13.05 -14.78
N ILE A 114 5.95 14.24 -14.83
CA ILE A 114 6.75 14.82 -13.73
C ILE A 114 5.91 14.99 -12.46
N LYS A 115 4.67 15.49 -12.57
CA LYS A 115 3.76 15.58 -11.41
C LYS A 115 3.44 14.20 -10.84
N LEU A 116 3.16 13.23 -11.70
CA LEU A 116 2.93 11.85 -11.30
C LEU A 116 4.15 11.25 -10.59
N GLU A 117 5.38 11.56 -10.99
CA GLU A 117 6.57 11.01 -10.31
C GLU A 117 6.84 11.68 -8.95
N ASN A 118 6.50 12.96 -8.80
CA ASN A 118 6.81 13.75 -7.60
C ASN A 118 5.68 13.78 -6.56
N GLU A 119 4.42 13.60 -6.95
CA GLU A 119 3.29 13.68 -6.02
C GLU A 119 2.96 12.32 -5.40
N GLY A 120 3.30 12.15 -4.12
CA GLY A 120 3.03 10.96 -3.31
C GLY A 120 1.57 10.81 -2.84
N GLY A 121 1.16 9.56 -2.54
CA GLY A 121 -0.09 9.27 -1.83
C GLY A 121 -1.25 8.78 -2.70
N ILE A 122 -2.07 7.91 -2.13
CA ILE A 122 -3.07 7.14 -2.87
C ILE A 122 -4.21 7.98 -3.45
N GLU A 123 -4.71 8.99 -2.72
CA GLU A 123 -5.82 9.83 -3.20
C GLU A 123 -5.42 10.65 -4.44
N LYS A 124 -4.20 11.19 -4.43
CA LYS A 124 -3.68 11.92 -5.59
C LYS A 124 -3.54 11.01 -6.79
N LEU A 125 -3.04 9.78 -6.57
CA LEU A 125 -2.93 8.80 -7.63
C LEU A 125 -4.30 8.43 -8.21
N PHE A 126 -5.32 8.22 -7.36
CA PHE A 126 -6.68 7.98 -7.82
C PHE A 126 -7.23 9.17 -8.63
N ASN A 127 -6.95 10.39 -8.21
CA ASN A 127 -7.33 11.59 -8.95
C ASN A 127 -6.62 11.70 -10.31
N PHE A 128 -5.37 11.24 -10.42
CA PHE A 128 -4.69 11.17 -11.73
C PHE A 128 -5.36 10.17 -12.67
N TYR A 129 -5.78 8.99 -12.17
CA TYR A 129 -6.57 8.04 -12.96
C TYR A 129 -7.90 8.63 -13.44
N ILE A 130 -8.60 9.38 -12.59
CA ILE A 130 -9.83 10.08 -12.96
C ILE A 130 -9.55 11.17 -14.00
N GLY A 131 -8.53 11.99 -13.78
CA GLY A 131 -8.22 13.13 -14.63
C GLY A 131 -7.79 12.71 -16.03
N PHE A 132 -6.82 11.79 -16.10
CA PHE A 132 -6.16 11.37 -17.34
C PHE A 132 -6.90 10.25 -18.05
N LEU A 133 -7.29 9.19 -17.34
CA LEU A 133 -7.88 7.99 -17.95
C LEU A 133 -9.40 7.95 -17.84
N LYS A 134 -10.03 8.91 -17.16
CA LYS A 134 -11.47 8.87 -16.85
C LYS A 134 -11.89 7.61 -16.09
N PHE A 135 -10.95 6.99 -15.39
CA PHE A 135 -11.18 5.80 -14.60
C PHE A 135 -11.30 6.17 -13.12
N ASN A 136 -12.49 6.02 -12.55
CA ASN A 136 -12.73 6.34 -11.14
C ASN A 136 -12.60 5.11 -10.26
N ILE A 137 -11.39 4.85 -9.74
CA ILE A 137 -11.10 3.69 -8.90
C ILE A 137 -12.13 3.55 -7.75
N ASN A 138 -12.54 4.67 -7.13
CA ASN A 138 -13.50 4.68 -6.02
C ASN A 138 -14.92 4.22 -6.39
N LYS A 139 -15.26 4.22 -7.67
CA LYS A 139 -16.56 3.77 -8.19
C LYS A 139 -16.48 2.41 -8.87
N GLU A 140 -15.33 2.10 -9.45
CA GLU A 140 -15.14 0.90 -10.29
C GLU A 140 -14.72 -0.33 -9.50
N VAL A 141 -13.92 -0.12 -8.45
CA VAL A 141 -13.44 -1.14 -7.52
C VAL A 141 -14.32 -1.12 -6.26
N ASN A 142 -14.44 -2.26 -5.59
CA ASN A 142 -15.22 -2.39 -4.37
C ASN A 142 -14.85 -1.29 -3.34
N PRO A 143 -15.82 -0.48 -2.87
CA PRO A 143 -15.58 0.60 -1.93
C PRO A 143 -14.94 0.15 -0.61
N ASP A 144 -15.29 -1.04 -0.12
CA ASP A 144 -14.73 -1.59 1.12
C ASP A 144 -13.23 -1.89 0.97
N ILE A 145 -12.84 -2.52 -0.15
CA ILE A 145 -11.43 -2.76 -0.48
C ILE A 145 -10.69 -1.43 -0.59
N CYS A 146 -11.26 -0.44 -1.27
CA CYS A 146 -10.65 0.88 -1.40
C CYS A 146 -10.47 1.55 -0.03
N ASN A 147 -11.42 1.38 0.89
CA ASN A 147 -11.31 1.87 2.25
C ASN A 147 -10.17 1.18 3.01
N LYS A 148 -10.02 -0.14 2.88
CA LYS A 148 -8.90 -0.87 3.50
C LYS A 148 -7.54 -0.46 2.91
N ILE A 149 -7.46 -0.17 1.61
CA ILE A 149 -6.26 0.41 0.99
C ILE A 149 -5.96 1.80 1.57
N ARG A 150 -6.96 2.66 1.77
CA ARG A 150 -6.76 3.95 2.45
C ARG A 150 -6.20 3.77 3.86
N ILE A 151 -6.77 2.83 4.62
CA ILE A 151 -6.29 2.49 5.96
C ILE A 151 -4.82 2.04 5.91
N LEU A 152 -4.42 1.23 4.93
CA LEU A 152 -3.02 0.82 4.73
C LEU A 152 -2.09 2.03 4.49
N PHE A 153 -2.50 3.00 3.65
CA PHE A 153 -1.72 4.21 3.39
C PHE A 153 -1.65 5.12 4.62
N SER A 154 -2.75 5.22 5.37
CA SER A 154 -2.79 5.94 6.64
C SER A 154 -1.85 5.33 7.67
N LEU A 155 -1.87 4.01 7.82
CA LEU A 155 -0.91 3.27 8.63
C LEU A 155 0.51 3.61 8.18
N ARG A 156 0.85 3.42 6.90
CA ARG A 156 2.17 3.77 6.36
C ARG A 156 2.59 5.21 6.69
N ASN A 157 1.69 6.19 6.62
CA ASN A 157 2.03 7.59 6.94
C ASN A 157 2.28 7.80 8.44
N ILE A 158 1.36 7.33 9.30
CA ILE A 158 1.50 7.43 10.75
C ILE A 158 2.82 6.76 11.20
N LEU A 159 3.07 5.59 10.63
CA LEU A 159 4.25 4.79 10.85
C LEU A 159 5.52 5.50 10.35
N ALA A 160 5.56 5.95 9.10
CA ALA A 160 6.75 6.57 8.50
C ALA A 160 7.20 7.86 9.19
N HIS A 161 6.29 8.60 9.82
CA HIS A 161 6.63 9.83 10.54
C HIS A 161 7.09 9.57 11.98
N GLY A 162 7.02 8.33 12.48
CA GLY A 162 7.38 8.00 13.87
C GLY A 162 6.60 8.82 14.89
N THR A 163 5.41 9.30 14.51
CA THR A 163 4.63 10.21 15.35
C THR A 163 4.09 9.45 16.54
N THR A 164 4.24 10.02 17.74
CA THR A 164 3.56 9.54 18.95
C THR A 164 2.06 9.45 18.66
N PHE A 165 1.47 8.27 18.91
CA PHE A 165 0.02 8.12 18.92
C PHE A 165 -0.51 8.93 20.11
N VAL A 166 -1.04 10.11 19.85
CA VAL A 166 -1.75 10.87 20.87
C VAL A 166 -3.20 10.41 20.83
N GLU A 167 -3.56 9.52 21.75
CA GLU A 167 -4.96 9.24 22.04
C GLU A 167 -5.53 10.47 22.76
N ILE A 168 -6.49 11.15 22.15
CA ILE A 168 -7.26 12.20 22.82
C ILE A 168 -8.68 11.66 23.00
N ASP A 169 -9.28 11.99 24.13
CA ASP A 169 -10.70 11.79 24.37
C ASP A 169 -11.51 12.40 23.20
N PRO A 170 -12.40 11.64 22.53
CA PRO A 170 -13.26 12.16 21.47
C PRO A 170 -14.02 13.42 21.85
N GLU A 171 -14.32 13.62 23.15
CA GLU A 171 -15.01 14.81 23.66
C GLU A 171 -14.14 16.08 23.69
N LEU A 172 -12.82 15.95 23.53
CA LEU A 172 -11.84 17.04 23.60
C LEU A 172 -11.26 17.43 22.23
N ILE A 173 -11.79 16.88 21.13
CA ILE A 173 -11.28 17.17 19.79
C ILE A 173 -11.71 18.58 19.36
N ASP A 174 -10.75 19.49 19.22
CA ASP A 174 -10.98 20.81 18.64
C ASP A 174 -11.20 20.70 17.12
N GLU A 175 -12.46 20.81 16.70
CA GLU A 175 -12.86 20.81 15.28
C GLU A 175 -12.23 21.95 14.47
N ASN A 176 -11.75 23.02 15.13
CA ASN A 176 -11.08 24.13 14.46
C ASN A 176 -9.64 23.81 14.06
N ASN A 177 -9.06 22.71 14.58
CA ASN A 177 -7.78 22.18 14.13
C ASN A 177 -7.98 21.06 13.10
N GLU A 178 -8.26 21.44 11.86
CA GLU A 178 -8.61 20.54 10.76
C GLU A 178 -7.57 19.42 10.55
N ALA A 179 -6.28 19.74 10.67
CA ALA A 179 -5.20 18.77 10.52
C ALA A 179 -5.24 17.68 11.60
N PHE A 180 -5.44 18.09 12.85
CA PHE A 180 -5.52 17.17 13.98
C PHE A 180 -6.80 16.32 13.93
N PHE A 181 -7.94 16.95 13.61
CA PHE A 181 -9.22 16.27 13.44
C PHE A 181 -9.17 15.19 12.35
N LYS A 182 -8.55 15.49 11.20
CA LYS A 182 -8.37 14.53 10.10
C LYS A 182 -7.48 13.35 10.50
N GLN A 183 -6.43 13.60 11.29
CA GLN A 183 -5.59 12.55 11.84
C GLN A 183 -6.38 11.65 12.79
N GLN A 184 -7.21 12.21 13.68
CA GLN A 184 -8.03 11.42 14.61
C GLN A 184 -9.07 10.56 13.89
N LYS A 185 -9.83 11.11 12.94
CA LYS A 185 -10.77 10.32 12.12
C LYS A 185 -10.09 9.16 11.39
N THR A 186 -8.86 9.39 10.95
CA THR A 186 -8.07 8.35 10.30
C THR A 186 -7.67 7.25 11.29
N LEU A 187 -7.30 7.62 12.52
CA LEU A 187 -7.00 6.68 13.61
C LEU A 187 -8.25 5.90 14.05
N GLU A 188 -9.43 6.51 14.07
CA GLU A 188 -10.69 5.83 14.38
C GLU A 188 -10.98 4.71 13.37
N ALA A 189 -10.81 4.96 12.07
CA ALA A 189 -11.00 3.95 11.04
C ALA A 189 -10.01 2.79 11.16
N VAL A 190 -8.74 3.11 11.48
CA VAL A 190 -7.70 2.11 11.78
C VAL A 190 -8.11 1.26 12.98
N ARG A 191 -8.48 1.89 14.11
CA ARG A 191 -8.89 1.21 15.35
C ARG A 191 -10.07 0.29 15.10
N LYS A 192 -11.11 0.78 14.42
CA LYS A 192 -12.31 0.01 14.13
C LYS A 192 -11.95 -1.28 13.38
N LEU A 193 -11.19 -1.16 12.29
CA LEU A 193 -10.77 -2.33 11.52
C LEU A 193 -9.94 -3.31 12.36
N LEU A 194 -8.96 -2.80 13.10
CA LEU A 194 -8.06 -3.63 13.89
C LEU A 194 -8.75 -4.34 15.05
N ASN A 195 -9.69 -3.67 15.71
CA ASN A 195 -10.53 -4.25 16.76
C ASN A 195 -11.46 -5.32 16.19
N GLU A 196 -12.04 -5.10 15.00
CA GLU A 196 -12.85 -6.10 14.30
C GLU A 196 -12.03 -7.36 13.95
N LEU A 197 -10.74 -7.20 13.63
CA LEU A 197 -9.86 -8.32 13.27
C LEU A 197 -9.34 -9.12 14.47
N TYR A 198 -8.92 -8.45 15.55
CA TYR A 198 -8.16 -9.11 16.62
C TYR A 198 -8.68 -8.86 18.03
N GLY A 199 -9.65 -7.94 18.20
CA GLY A 199 -10.31 -7.68 19.47
C GLY A 199 -9.38 -7.28 20.62
N GLN A 200 -8.21 -6.69 20.35
CA GLN A 200 -7.34 -6.21 21.43
C GLN A 200 -7.73 -4.80 21.85
N ASP A 201 -7.70 -4.56 23.16
CA ASP A 201 -8.03 -3.26 23.76
C ASP A 201 -7.01 -2.16 23.43
N ASP A 202 -5.79 -2.55 23.06
CA ASP A 202 -4.67 -1.65 22.75
C ASP A 202 -4.33 -1.68 21.26
N LEU A 203 -4.21 -0.49 20.66
CA LEU A 203 -3.86 -0.29 19.26
C LEU A 203 -2.48 -0.87 18.94
N LEU A 204 -1.49 -0.73 19.84
CA LEU A 204 -0.16 -1.28 19.60
C LEU A 204 -0.21 -2.82 19.55
N ARG A 205 -0.98 -3.46 20.45
CA ARG A 205 -1.21 -4.92 20.40
C ARG A 205 -1.84 -5.37 19.08
N ASN A 206 -2.84 -4.63 18.59
CA ASN A 206 -3.43 -4.94 17.29
C ASN A 206 -2.43 -4.75 16.13
N LEU A 207 -1.65 -3.67 16.15
CA LEU A 207 -0.61 -3.40 15.16
C LEU A 207 0.53 -4.42 15.20
N SER A 208 0.72 -5.07 16.34
CA SER A 208 1.72 -6.11 16.59
C SER A 208 1.18 -7.52 16.36
N HIS A 209 -0.03 -7.66 15.81
CA HIS A 209 -0.58 -8.97 15.52
C HIS A 209 0.19 -9.63 14.37
N PHE A 210 0.62 -10.88 14.56
CA PHE A 210 1.46 -11.62 13.61
C PHE A 210 0.85 -11.70 12.20
N GLU A 211 -0.45 -11.92 12.08
CA GLU A 211 -1.11 -12.06 10.77
C GLU A 211 -1.38 -10.71 10.06
N LEU A 212 -1.11 -9.57 10.70
CA LEU A 212 -1.45 -8.25 10.15
C LEU A 212 -0.84 -7.96 8.78
N PRO A 213 0.46 -8.22 8.52
CA PRO A 213 1.04 -8.01 7.21
C PRO A 213 0.40 -8.88 6.13
N LYS A 214 0.10 -10.13 6.47
CA LYS A 214 -0.55 -11.09 5.57
C LYS A 214 -1.97 -10.66 5.24
N TYR A 215 -2.73 -10.20 6.23
CA TYR A 215 -4.06 -9.63 6.01
C TYR A 215 -4.01 -8.51 4.97
N PHE A 216 -3.13 -7.51 5.16
CA PHE A 216 -3.01 -6.41 4.22
C PHE A 216 -2.44 -6.81 2.85
N MET A 217 -1.59 -7.85 2.78
CA MET A 217 -1.18 -8.40 1.48
C MET A 217 -2.38 -9.02 0.75
N GLY A 218 -3.27 -9.73 1.46
CA GLY A 218 -4.53 -10.21 0.90
C GLY A 218 -5.40 -9.07 0.35
N ILE A 219 -5.53 -7.97 1.09
CA ILE A 219 -6.25 -6.78 0.61
C ILE A 219 -5.59 -6.18 -0.63
N THR A 220 -4.26 -6.07 -0.66
CA THR A 220 -3.50 -5.60 -1.83
C THR A 220 -3.77 -6.48 -3.05
N GLN A 221 -3.79 -7.80 -2.88
CA GLN A 221 -4.06 -8.75 -3.96
C GLN A 221 -5.49 -8.64 -4.48
N GLU A 222 -6.47 -8.56 -3.58
CA GLU A 222 -7.87 -8.38 -3.92
C GLU A 222 -8.10 -7.07 -4.68
N PHE A 223 -7.51 -5.98 -4.19
CA PHE A 223 -7.55 -4.67 -4.84
C PHE A 223 -6.94 -4.71 -6.24
N LEU A 224 -5.73 -5.24 -6.40
CA LEU A 224 -5.05 -5.27 -7.69
C LEU A 224 -5.75 -6.21 -8.68
N LYS A 225 -6.36 -7.29 -8.20
CA LYS A 225 -7.16 -8.20 -9.03
C LYS A 225 -8.42 -7.49 -9.55
N GLU A 226 -9.18 -6.82 -8.67
CA GLU A 226 -10.35 -6.05 -9.11
C GLU A 226 -9.95 -4.91 -10.05
N PHE A 227 -8.92 -4.15 -9.69
CA PHE A 227 -8.37 -3.10 -10.53
C PHE A 227 -7.99 -3.65 -11.91
N LYS A 228 -7.23 -4.75 -11.98
CA LYS A 228 -6.82 -5.40 -13.23
C LYS A 228 -8.03 -5.70 -14.13
N ILE A 229 -9.07 -6.32 -13.57
CA ILE A 229 -10.28 -6.69 -14.32
C ILE A 229 -11.04 -5.45 -14.79
N LYS A 230 -11.33 -4.52 -13.89
CA LYS A 230 -12.17 -3.34 -14.17
C LYS A 230 -11.47 -2.36 -15.10
N PHE A 231 -10.19 -2.11 -14.86
CA PHE A 231 -9.36 -1.28 -15.70
C PHE A 231 -9.14 -1.95 -17.07
N GLY A 232 -8.76 -3.24 -17.10
CA GLY A 232 -8.55 -4.02 -18.32
C GLY A 232 -9.75 -4.05 -19.28
N ASN A 233 -10.97 -4.02 -18.75
CA ASN A 233 -12.20 -3.96 -19.55
C ASN A 233 -12.42 -2.61 -20.24
N LYS A 234 -11.89 -1.51 -19.67
CA LYS A 234 -12.07 -0.13 -20.18
C LYS A 234 -10.84 0.38 -20.92
N HIS A 235 -9.67 -0.07 -20.50
CA HIS A 235 -8.36 0.34 -20.95
C HIS A 235 -7.55 -0.92 -21.20
N LYS A 236 -6.91 -1.02 -22.36
CA LYS A 236 -6.14 -2.20 -22.72
C LYS A 236 -4.86 -2.25 -21.88
N LEU A 237 -4.77 -3.23 -20.97
CA LEU A 237 -3.51 -3.56 -20.28
C LEU A 237 -2.57 -4.26 -21.27
N SER A 238 -1.29 -3.89 -21.25
CA SER A 238 -0.27 -4.60 -22.01
C SER A 238 0.04 -5.95 -21.37
N ASP A 239 0.69 -6.86 -22.12
CA ASP A 239 1.15 -8.14 -21.58
C ASP A 239 2.14 -7.95 -20.41
N ASP A 240 2.94 -6.88 -20.45
CA ASP A 240 3.84 -6.53 -19.37
C ASP A 240 3.09 -6.07 -18.11
N ASP A 241 2.04 -5.26 -18.26
CA ASP A 241 1.20 -4.84 -17.14
C ASP A 241 0.51 -6.04 -16.50
N ASN A 242 -0.03 -6.95 -17.33
CA ASN A 242 -0.67 -8.17 -16.86
C ASN A 242 0.31 -9.04 -16.06
N ARG A 243 1.48 -9.35 -16.64
CA ARG A 243 2.51 -10.17 -15.98
C ARG A 243 3.00 -9.54 -14.68
N PHE A 244 3.13 -8.22 -14.64
CA PHE A 244 3.55 -7.52 -13.44
C PHE A 244 2.48 -7.60 -12.32
N LEU A 245 1.21 -7.35 -12.65
CA LEU A 245 0.12 -7.47 -11.69
C LEU A 245 -0.05 -8.90 -11.18
N ASP A 246 0.06 -9.90 -12.07
CA ASP A 246 -0.10 -11.31 -11.71
C ASP A 246 0.94 -11.75 -10.68
N LYS A 247 2.20 -11.31 -10.82
CA LYS A 247 3.23 -11.60 -9.80
C LYS A 247 2.85 -11.15 -8.39
N ILE A 248 2.16 -10.02 -8.25
CA ILE A 248 1.71 -9.53 -6.95
C ILE A 248 0.47 -10.31 -6.50
N ILE A 249 -0.49 -10.53 -7.41
CA ILE A 249 -1.76 -11.23 -7.14
C ILE A 249 -1.52 -12.68 -6.71
N GLU A 250 -0.54 -13.36 -7.32
CA GLU A 250 -0.23 -14.77 -7.07
C GLU A 250 0.78 -14.99 -5.94
N TYR A 251 1.36 -13.91 -5.39
CA TYR A 251 2.32 -14.01 -4.30
C TYR A 251 1.74 -14.74 -3.08
N SER A 252 2.50 -15.70 -2.53
CA SER A 252 2.11 -16.41 -1.32
C SER A 252 2.91 -15.90 -0.13
N TRP A 253 2.24 -15.30 0.85
CA TRP A 253 2.89 -14.62 1.97
C TRP A 253 3.81 -15.57 2.76
N GLY A 254 5.07 -15.17 2.91
CA GLY A 254 6.08 -15.94 3.64
C GLY A 254 6.72 -17.07 2.84
N TYR A 255 6.50 -17.11 1.53
CA TYR A 255 7.11 -18.05 0.59
C TYR A 255 7.77 -17.31 -0.57
N ARG A 256 8.74 -17.96 -1.21
CA ARG A 256 9.38 -17.42 -2.42
C ARG A 256 8.47 -17.56 -3.64
N LEU A 257 8.43 -16.52 -4.46
CA LEU A 257 7.97 -16.57 -5.84
C LEU A 257 8.87 -17.53 -6.61
N VAL A 258 8.26 -18.60 -7.14
CA VAL A 258 8.91 -19.60 -8.00
C VAL A 258 8.61 -19.26 -9.45
#